data_AF-A0A1H6ZPZ5-F1
#
_entry.id   AF-A0A1H6ZPZ5-F1
#
_cell.length_a   1.000
_cell.length_b   1.000
_cell.length_c   1.000
_cell.angle_alpha   90.00
_cell.angle_beta   90.00
_cell.angle_gamma   90.00
#
_symmetry.space_group_name_H-M   'P 1'
#
loop_
_entity.id
_entity.type
_entity.pdbx_description
1 polymer ?
#
loop_
_entity_poly.entity_id
_entity_poly.type
_entity_poly.pdbx_seq_one_letter_code
_entity_poly.pdbx_strand_id
1 'polypeptide(L)'
;MAEQETLAAVQAENARLIALLESHGIEWRLSPSQPAPGVAAPEPSRLSTTEKVTLFRRLFRGRMDVYPVRWEGKTSGKSGYAPACANEWRAGVCEKPRIKCGDCGKRLLIPLSDAVIYDHLAGAHTVGVYPLLEDDTCYFLAVDFDEADWRDDARAFMQSCEELGVPAALEISRSGQGAHAWVFFASRVSARDSRRLGTAIMGSPQKTENKAR
;
A
#
# COMPACT_ATOMS: atom_id res chain seq x y z
N MET A 1 -18.98 -40.43 6.66
CA MET A 1 -19.43 -41.19 5.47
C MET A 1 -19.55 -40.28 4.25
N ALA A 2 -20.40 -39.25 4.23
CA ALA A 2 -20.57 -38.33 3.08
C ALA A 2 -19.28 -37.61 2.60
N GLU A 3 -18.37 -37.27 3.51
CA GLU A 3 -17.12 -36.58 3.17
C GLU A 3 -16.09 -37.50 2.49
N GLN A 4 -16.10 -38.80 2.84
CA GLN A 4 -15.27 -39.82 2.19
C GLN A 4 -15.81 -40.18 0.79
N GLU A 5 -17.14 -40.17 0.62
CA GLU A 5 -17.78 -40.34 -0.69
C GLU A 5 -17.49 -39.16 -1.62
N THR A 6 -17.48 -37.94 -1.08
CA THR A 6 -17.12 -36.73 -1.85
C THR A 6 -15.65 -36.76 -2.27
N LEU A 7 -14.74 -37.16 -1.39
CA LEU A 7 -13.31 -37.31 -1.71
C LEU A 7 -13.09 -38.36 -2.81
N ALA A 8 -13.75 -39.51 -2.71
CA ALA A 8 -13.65 -40.57 -3.70
C ALA A 8 -14.19 -40.12 -5.07
N ALA A 9 -15.30 -39.38 -5.10
CA ALA A 9 -15.86 -38.82 -6.33
C ALA A 9 -14.91 -37.81 -6.99
N VAL A 10 -14.31 -36.91 -6.20
CA VAL A 10 -13.34 -35.93 -6.69
C VAL A 10 -12.07 -36.61 -7.21
N GLN A 11 -11.59 -37.67 -6.55
CA GLN A 11 -10.43 -38.45 -7.01
C GLN A 11 -10.71 -39.18 -8.32
N ALA A 12 -11.91 -39.75 -8.48
CA ALA A 12 -12.32 -40.41 -9.72
C ALA A 12 -12.41 -39.42 -10.89
N GLU A 13 -12.97 -38.23 -10.65
CA GLU A 13 -13.07 -37.20 -11.68
C GLU A 13 -11.68 -36.64 -12.06
N ASN A 14 -10.80 -36.43 -11.08
CA ASN A 14 -9.41 -36.06 -11.35
C ASN A 14 -8.70 -37.09 -12.24
N ALA A 15 -8.86 -38.39 -11.95
CA ALA A 15 -8.27 -39.46 -12.76
C ALA A 15 -8.79 -39.44 -14.21
N ARG A 16 -10.10 -39.18 -14.39
CA ARG A 16 -10.72 -39.06 -15.70
C ARG A 16 -10.18 -37.86 -16.49
N LEU A 17 -10.07 -36.70 -15.87
CA LEU A 17 -9.58 -35.48 -16.50
C LEU A 17 -8.10 -35.61 -16.89
N ILE A 18 -7.28 -36.21 -16.02
CA ILE A 18 -5.87 -36.50 -16.33
C ILE A 18 -5.76 -37.39 -17.56
N ALA A 19 -6.52 -38.49 -17.61
CA ALA A 19 -6.51 -39.40 -18.76
C ALA A 19 -6.94 -38.70 -20.07
N LEU A 20 -7.91 -37.79 -19.99
CA LEU A 20 -8.36 -37.00 -21.14
C LEU A 20 -7.28 -36.02 -21.64
N LEU A 21 -6.56 -35.37 -20.72
CA LEU A 21 -5.47 -34.46 -21.05
C LEU A 21 -4.30 -35.22 -21.67
N GLU A 22 -3.93 -36.38 -21.11
CA GLU A 22 -2.89 -37.26 -21.64
C GLU A 22 -3.25 -37.81 -23.03
N SER A 23 -4.51 -38.21 -23.27
CA SER A 23 -4.95 -38.71 -24.57
C SER A 23 -4.93 -37.65 -25.69
N HIS A 24 -5.04 -36.38 -25.33
CA HIS A 24 -4.98 -35.25 -26.25
C HIS A 24 -3.59 -34.61 -26.33
N GLY A 25 -2.58 -35.17 -25.63
CA GLY A 25 -1.23 -34.63 -25.59
C GLY A 25 -1.15 -33.23 -24.97
N ILE A 26 -2.11 -32.86 -24.11
CA ILE A 26 -2.14 -31.57 -23.42
C ILE A 26 -1.28 -31.69 -22.17
N GLU A 27 -0.21 -30.90 -22.12
CA GLU A 27 0.67 -30.82 -20.96
C GLU A 27 -0.09 -30.19 -19.78
N TRP A 28 -0.53 -31.03 -18.84
CA TRP A 28 -1.30 -30.64 -17.66
C TRP A 28 -0.47 -30.63 -16.38
N ARG A 29 0.64 -31.37 -16.38
CA ARG A 29 1.62 -31.26 -15.31
C ARG A 29 2.30 -29.93 -15.52
N LEU A 30 2.11 -29.02 -14.58
CA LEU A 30 3.08 -27.97 -14.39
C LEU A 30 4.42 -28.70 -14.22
N SER A 31 5.26 -28.68 -15.26
CA SER A 31 6.69 -28.83 -15.04
C SER A 31 7.04 -27.93 -13.84
N PRO A 32 7.93 -28.33 -12.92
CA PRO A 32 8.55 -27.34 -12.06
C PRO A 32 9.26 -26.41 -13.03
N SER A 33 8.53 -25.38 -13.48
CA SER A 33 9.07 -24.26 -14.18
C SER A 33 10.21 -23.84 -13.29
N GLN A 34 11.41 -23.81 -13.87
CA GLN A 34 12.50 -23.11 -13.23
C GLN A 34 11.89 -21.82 -12.70
N PRO A 35 11.99 -21.55 -11.37
CA PRO A 35 11.39 -20.36 -10.82
C PRO A 35 11.80 -19.20 -11.71
N ALA A 36 10.82 -18.45 -12.21
CA ALA A 36 11.08 -17.24 -12.96
C ALA A 36 12.22 -16.49 -12.24
N PRO A 37 13.28 -16.04 -12.93
CA PRO A 37 14.36 -15.36 -12.25
C PRO A 37 13.76 -14.11 -11.60
N GLY A 38 13.63 -14.14 -10.26
CA GLY A 38 13.19 -12.99 -9.47
C GLY A 38 11.82 -13.10 -8.82
N VAL A 39 11.53 -14.17 -8.06
CA VAL A 39 10.88 -13.96 -6.74
C VAL A 39 11.64 -14.81 -5.74
N ALA A 40 12.88 -14.41 -5.45
CA ALA A 40 13.50 -14.85 -4.21
C ALA A 40 12.55 -14.47 -3.07
N ALA A 41 12.38 -15.37 -2.08
CA ALA A 41 11.83 -14.97 -0.80
C ALA A 41 12.58 -13.70 -0.36
N PRO A 42 11.89 -12.66 0.15
CA PRO A 42 12.56 -11.41 0.50
C PRO A 42 13.71 -11.75 1.44
N GLU A 43 14.94 -11.53 0.97
CA GLU A 43 16.13 -11.67 1.79
C GLU A 43 15.86 -10.97 3.12
N PRO A 44 16.11 -11.61 4.28
CA PRO A 44 15.92 -10.96 5.55
C PRO A 44 16.67 -9.63 5.50
N SER A 45 15.91 -8.55 5.69
CA SER A 45 16.44 -7.20 5.54
C SER A 45 17.72 -7.07 6.35
N ARG A 46 18.82 -6.68 5.69
CA ARG A 46 20.13 -6.45 6.33
C ARG A 46 20.11 -5.30 7.34
N LEU A 47 18.99 -4.59 7.44
CA LEU A 47 18.78 -3.47 8.35
C LEU A 47 18.39 -3.99 9.74
N SER A 48 19.05 -3.46 10.75
CA SER A 48 18.59 -3.52 12.14
C SER A 48 17.22 -2.86 12.31
N THR A 49 16.54 -3.16 13.42
CA THR A 49 15.27 -2.52 13.78
C THR A 49 15.36 -0.99 13.76
N THR A 50 16.43 -0.43 14.34
CA THR A 50 16.65 1.02 14.37
C THR A 50 16.84 1.59 12.97
N GLU A 51 17.57 0.90 12.09
CA GLU A 51 17.76 1.32 10.69
C GLU A 51 16.45 1.27 9.90
N LYS A 52 15.58 0.28 10.15
CA LYS A 52 14.24 0.22 9.54
C LYS A 52 13.36 1.40 9.96
N VAL A 53 13.32 1.71 11.26
CA VAL A 53 12.59 2.88 11.77
C VAL A 53 13.14 4.17 11.18
N THR A 54 14.47 4.31 11.14
CA THR A 54 15.15 5.49 10.56
C THR A 54 14.84 5.64 9.07
N LEU A 55 14.89 4.54 8.31
CA LEU A 55 14.56 4.54 6.89
C LEU A 55 13.11 4.94 6.65
N PHE A 56 12.16 4.34 7.37
CA PHE A 56 10.74 4.64 7.23
C PHE A 56 10.47 6.12 7.52
N ARG A 57 11.03 6.67 8.60
CA ARG A 57 10.90 8.09 8.95
C ARG A 57 11.53 9.02 7.92
N ARG A 58 12.61 8.59 7.26
CA ARG A 58 13.27 9.38 6.20
C ARG A 58 12.44 9.41 4.91
N LEU A 59 11.79 8.31 4.56
CA LEU A 59 10.95 8.22 3.36
C LEU A 59 9.61 8.93 3.59
N PHE A 60 8.87 8.55 4.63
CA PHE A 60 7.53 9.08 4.92
C PHE A 60 7.57 10.30 5.85
N ARG A 61 8.28 11.35 5.40
CA ARG A 61 8.37 12.61 6.13
C ARG A 61 7.10 13.44 5.92
N GLY A 62 6.38 13.70 7.01
CA GLY A 62 5.23 14.58 7.07
C GLY A 62 5.21 15.37 8.37
N ARG A 63 4.02 15.71 8.87
CA ARG A 63 3.88 16.31 10.19
C ARG A 63 4.39 15.38 11.29
N MET A 64 5.11 15.98 12.24
CA MET A 64 5.65 15.28 13.41
C MET A 64 4.90 15.57 14.69
N ASP A 65 4.08 16.61 14.72
CA ASP A 65 3.30 17.02 15.89
C ASP A 65 1.98 16.24 16.03
N VAL A 66 1.58 15.49 14.99
CA VAL A 66 0.40 14.64 14.97
C VAL A 66 0.52 13.55 13.90
N TYR A 67 -0.12 12.40 14.14
CA TYR A 67 -0.28 11.33 13.17
C TYR A 67 -1.70 10.75 13.22
N PRO A 68 -2.24 10.25 12.10
CA PRO A 68 -3.51 9.54 12.09
C PRO A 68 -3.35 8.10 12.58
N VAL A 69 -4.22 7.65 13.46
CA VAL A 69 -4.35 6.25 13.92
C VAL A 69 -5.53 5.62 13.21
N ARG A 70 -5.34 4.39 12.72
CA ARG A 70 -6.42 3.59 12.17
C ARG A 70 -7.35 3.11 13.28
N TRP A 71 -8.64 3.20 13.04
CA TRP A 71 -9.66 2.58 13.89
C TRP A 71 -10.58 1.69 13.04
N GLU A 72 -11.12 0.66 13.69
CA GLU A 72 -12.08 -0.27 13.11
C GLU A 72 -13.25 -0.45 14.09
N GLY A 73 -14.46 -0.20 13.62
CA GLY A 73 -15.67 -0.31 14.43
C GLY A 73 -16.09 -1.77 14.54
N LYS A 74 -15.95 -2.36 15.74
CA LYS A 74 -16.20 -3.78 16.04
C LYS A 74 -17.54 -4.33 15.52
N THR A 75 -18.59 -3.51 15.51
CA THR A 75 -19.95 -3.91 15.10
C THR A 75 -20.38 -3.38 13.75
N SER A 76 -19.81 -2.27 13.28
CA SER A 76 -20.29 -1.58 12.07
C SER A 76 -19.59 -2.00 10.79
N GLY A 77 -18.48 -2.74 10.89
CA GLY A 77 -17.58 -3.02 9.76
C GLY A 77 -16.86 -1.77 9.18
N LYS A 78 -17.19 -0.57 9.67
CA LYS A 78 -16.55 0.67 9.25
C LYS A 78 -15.14 0.75 9.79
N SER A 79 -14.25 1.31 8.98
CA SER A 79 -12.90 1.65 9.39
C SER A 79 -12.55 3.05 8.92
N GLY A 80 -11.53 3.63 9.52
CA GLY A 80 -11.05 4.95 9.13
C GLY A 80 -9.80 5.34 9.87
N TYR A 81 -9.47 6.61 9.76
CA TYR A 81 -8.33 7.22 10.43
C TYR A 81 -8.81 8.43 11.25
N ALA A 82 -8.17 8.67 12.39
CA ALA A 82 -8.41 9.84 13.23
C ALA A 82 -7.08 10.32 13.85
N PRO A 83 -6.91 11.61 14.14
CA PRO A 83 -5.68 12.09 14.76
C PRO A 83 -5.46 11.45 16.13
N ALA A 84 -4.22 11.04 16.42
CA ALA A 84 -3.80 10.58 17.74
C ALA A 84 -4.02 11.68 18.77
N CYS A 85 -4.80 11.40 19.81
CA CYS A 85 -5.22 12.41 20.79
C CYS A 85 -5.20 11.83 22.20
N ALA A 86 -4.42 12.43 23.10
CA ALA A 86 -4.31 12.01 24.50
C ALA A 86 -5.60 12.27 25.31
N ASN A 87 -6.46 13.16 24.83
CA ASN A 87 -7.77 13.43 25.42
C ASN A 87 -8.90 12.61 24.78
N GLU A 88 -8.61 11.70 23.82
CA GLU A 88 -9.65 10.93 23.17
C GLU A 88 -10.49 10.14 24.21
N TRP A 89 -11.81 10.20 24.10
CA TRP A 89 -12.77 9.53 24.99
C TRP A 89 -12.71 9.92 26.47
N ARG A 90 -11.92 10.94 26.84
CA ARG A 90 -11.88 11.45 28.22
C ARG A 90 -13.18 12.18 28.58
N ALA A 91 -13.96 11.61 29.49
CA ALA A 91 -15.23 12.20 29.94
C ALA A 91 -15.04 13.63 30.48
N GLY A 92 -15.94 14.54 30.10
CA GLY A 92 -15.89 15.96 30.47
C GLY A 92 -14.83 16.81 29.74
N VAL A 93 -14.01 16.20 28.88
CA VAL A 93 -12.99 16.90 28.08
C VAL A 93 -13.20 16.64 26.59
N CYS A 94 -13.31 15.37 26.20
CA CYS A 94 -13.59 14.98 24.82
C CYS A 94 -15.09 15.11 24.54
N GLU A 95 -15.41 15.66 23.38
CA GLU A 95 -16.79 15.80 22.93
C GLU A 95 -17.27 14.62 22.06
N LYS A 96 -16.45 13.58 21.89
CA LYS A 96 -16.90 12.32 21.27
C LYS A 96 -17.99 11.66 22.14
N PRO A 97 -19.01 11.03 21.51
CA PRO A 97 -19.16 10.81 20.07
C PRO A 97 -19.90 11.92 19.32
N ARG A 98 -20.23 13.06 19.96
CA ARG A 98 -21.05 14.13 19.34
C ARG A 98 -20.35 14.78 18.15
N ILE A 99 -19.02 14.91 18.20
CA ILE A 99 -18.19 15.46 17.12
C ILE A 99 -16.99 14.56 16.83
N LYS A 100 -16.35 14.74 15.65
CA LYS A 100 -15.11 14.03 15.30
C LYS A 100 -13.93 14.59 16.10
N CYS A 101 -12.89 13.77 16.33
CA CYS A 101 -11.69 14.24 17.04
C CYS A 101 -11.00 15.41 16.32
N GLY A 102 -11.03 15.39 14.97
CA GLY A 102 -10.49 16.46 14.15
C GLY A 102 -11.17 17.82 14.36
N ASP A 103 -12.42 17.83 14.81
CA ASP A 103 -13.19 19.06 15.03
C ASP A 103 -13.20 19.48 16.51
N CYS A 104 -12.64 18.66 17.40
CA CYS A 104 -12.66 18.88 18.84
C CYS A 104 -11.63 19.93 19.28
N GLY A 105 -12.10 21.05 19.83
CA GLY A 105 -11.25 22.12 20.37
C GLY A 105 -10.49 21.76 21.66
N LYS A 106 -10.83 20.64 22.29
CA LYS A 106 -10.14 20.10 23.48
C LYS A 106 -9.15 18.98 23.17
N ARG A 107 -8.84 18.77 21.89
CA ARG A 107 -7.85 17.76 21.47
C ARG A 107 -6.46 18.08 22.03
N LEU A 108 -5.74 17.04 22.42
CA LEU A 108 -4.34 17.10 22.80
C LEU A 108 -3.57 16.16 21.88
N LEU A 109 -3.01 16.70 20.80
CA LEU A 109 -2.37 15.93 19.74
C LEU A 109 -1.07 15.28 20.25
N ILE A 110 -0.83 14.05 19.81
CA ILE A 110 0.34 13.27 20.22
C ILE A 110 1.40 13.34 19.09
N PRO A 111 2.65 13.76 19.40
CA PRO A 111 3.74 13.75 18.42
C PRO A 111 4.12 12.36 17.94
N LEU A 112 4.59 12.27 16.69
CA LEU A 112 5.04 11.04 16.05
C LEU A 112 6.47 10.67 16.50
N SER A 113 6.58 9.75 17.45
CA SER A 113 7.86 9.25 17.98
C SER A 113 8.38 8.00 17.24
N ASP A 114 9.63 7.64 17.51
CA ASP A 114 10.24 6.41 16.98
C ASP A 114 9.55 5.16 17.52
N ALA A 115 9.08 5.19 18.77
CA ALA A 115 8.30 4.11 19.36
C ALA A 115 6.97 3.89 18.61
N VAL A 116 6.28 4.97 18.23
CA VAL A 116 5.04 4.87 17.43
C VAL A 116 5.31 4.21 16.08
N ILE A 117 6.41 4.58 15.41
CA ILE A 117 6.81 3.98 14.13
C ILE A 117 7.23 2.53 14.32
N TYR A 118 7.97 2.21 15.37
CA TYR A 118 8.31 0.83 15.69
C TYR A 118 7.06 -0.03 15.87
N ASP A 119 6.12 0.39 16.70
CA ASP A 119 4.86 -0.33 16.94
C ASP A 119 4.03 -0.47 15.66
N HIS A 120 4.11 0.51 14.75
CA HIS A 120 3.49 0.42 13.43
C HIS A 120 4.12 -0.67 12.57
N LEU A 121 5.45 -0.67 12.44
CA LEU A 121 6.18 -1.66 11.65
C LEU A 121 6.12 -3.07 12.25
N ALA A 122 5.96 -3.17 13.57
CA ALA A 122 5.75 -4.42 14.28
C ALA A 122 4.30 -4.94 14.17
N GLY A 123 3.38 -4.15 13.60
CA GLY A 123 1.98 -4.54 13.42
C GLY A 123 1.12 -4.41 14.69
N ALA A 124 1.62 -3.78 15.76
CA ALA A 124 0.85 -3.56 16.99
C ALA A 124 -0.32 -2.59 16.77
N HIS A 125 -0.11 -1.58 15.91
CA HIS A 125 -1.17 -0.66 15.45
C HIS A 125 -0.88 -0.19 14.02
N THR A 126 -1.88 0.40 13.37
CA THR A 126 -1.67 1.03 12.05
C THR A 126 -1.79 2.54 12.20
N VAL A 127 -0.73 3.25 11.84
CA VAL A 127 -0.73 4.71 11.75
C VAL A 127 -0.52 5.12 10.30
N GLY A 128 -0.97 6.31 9.94
CA GLY A 128 -0.62 6.94 8.67
C GLY A 128 0.30 8.13 8.88
N VAL A 129 0.43 8.96 7.85
CA VAL A 129 1.20 10.20 7.86
C VAL A 129 0.33 11.33 7.32
N TYR A 130 0.47 12.53 7.89
CA TYR A 130 -0.07 13.74 7.28
C TYR A 130 1.04 14.35 6.40
N PRO A 131 0.97 14.22 5.05
CA PRO A 131 2.10 14.53 4.17
C PRO A 131 2.35 16.03 3.96
N LEU A 132 1.30 16.86 4.15
CA LEU A 132 1.39 18.31 3.99
C LEU A 132 1.89 18.95 5.27
N LEU A 133 2.96 19.72 5.14
CA LEU A 133 3.51 20.56 6.20
C LEU A 133 2.74 21.89 6.30
N GLU A 134 3.01 22.66 7.34
CA GLU A 134 2.33 23.94 7.61
C GLU A 134 2.62 25.02 6.55
N ASP A 135 3.71 24.89 5.81
CA ASP A 135 4.14 25.79 4.73
C ASP A 135 3.67 25.32 3.34
N ASP A 136 2.67 24.44 3.27
CA ASP A 136 2.15 23.83 2.04
C ASP A 136 3.21 23.08 1.20
N THR A 137 4.26 22.58 1.86
CA THR A 137 5.27 21.70 1.24
C THR A 137 5.08 20.24 1.64
N CYS A 138 5.72 19.33 0.89
CA CYS A 138 5.78 17.91 1.19
C CYS A 138 7.14 17.31 0.81
N TYR A 139 7.38 16.07 1.27
CA TYR A 139 8.59 15.30 0.96
C TYR A 139 8.35 14.12 0.02
N PHE A 140 7.10 13.86 -0.35
CA PHE A 140 6.78 12.81 -1.29
C PHE A 140 5.46 13.10 -2.02
N LEU A 141 5.32 12.46 -3.18
CA LEU A 141 4.08 12.31 -3.93
C LEU A 141 3.59 10.87 -3.73
N ALA A 142 2.28 10.74 -3.48
CA ALA A 142 1.58 9.47 -3.50
C ALA A 142 0.55 9.53 -4.64
N VAL A 143 0.56 8.53 -5.51
CA VAL A 143 -0.45 8.32 -6.55
C VAL A 143 -1.18 7.03 -6.22
N ASP A 144 -2.50 7.12 -6.09
CA ASP A 144 -3.36 6.00 -5.71
C ASP A 144 -4.08 5.47 -6.95
N PHE A 145 -4.07 4.15 -7.12
CA PHE A 145 -4.72 3.43 -8.21
C PHE A 145 -5.67 2.41 -7.60
N ASP A 146 -6.98 2.63 -7.71
CA ASP A 146 -8.03 1.84 -7.04
C ASP A 146 -9.15 1.34 -7.97
N GLU A 147 -9.08 1.67 -9.27
CA GLU A 147 -10.09 1.31 -10.27
C GLU A 147 -9.84 -0.07 -10.91
N ALA A 148 -10.77 -0.53 -11.77
CA ALA A 148 -10.74 -1.88 -12.35
C ALA A 148 -9.40 -2.20 -13.06
N ASP A 149 -8.81 -1.20 -13.70
CA ASP A 149 -7.58 -1.30 -14.49
C ASP A 149 -6.33 -0.82 -13.74
N TRP A 150 -6.38 -0.74 -12.40
CA TRP A 150 -5.30 -0.20 -11.56
C TRP A 150 -3.92 -0.82 -11.83
N ARG A 151 -3.89 -2.09 -12.28
CA ARG A 151 -2.63 -2.79 -12.61
C ARG A 151 -1.99 -2.21 -13.86
N ASP A 152 -2.78 -1.94 -14.89
CA ASP A 152 -2.30 -1.38 -16.15
C ASP A 152 -1.97 0.09 -15.97
N ASP A 153 -2.78 0.85 -15.23
CA ASP A 153 -2.52 2.25 -14.91
C ASP A 153 -1.24 2.42 -14.07
N ALA A 154 -1.08 1.60 -13.03
CA ALA A 154 0.13 1.62 -12.21
C ALA A 154 1.38 1.24 -13.03
N ARG A 155 1.28 0.25 -13.92
CA ARG A 155 2.39 -0.13 -14.81
C ARG A 155 2.74 1.00 -15.78
N ALA A 156 1.74 1.61 -16.41
CA ALA A 156 1.92 2.75 -17.31
C ALA A 156 2.61 3.92 -16.58
N PHE A 157 2.15 4.25 -15.38
CA PHE A 157 2.76 5.30 -14.56
C PHE A 157 4.22 4.99 -14.22
N MET A 158 4.53 3.75 -13.83
CA MET A 158 5.90 3.34 -13.53
C MET A 158 6.81 3.40 -14.78
N GLN A 159 6.29 3.01 -15.95
CA GLN A 159 7.01 3.14 -17.22
C GLN A 159 7.30 4.62 -17.55
N SER A 160 6.30 5.51 -17.44
CA SER A 160 6.52 6.94 -17.65
C SER A 160 7.52 7.53 -16.66
N CYS A 161 7.51 7.07 -15.39
CA CYS A 161 8.53 7.44 -14.42
C CYS A 161 9.93 7.02 -14.89
N GLU A 162 10.10 5.79 -15.38
CA GLU A 162 11.37 5.28 -15.89
C GLU A 162 11.87 6.08 -17.10
N GLU A 163 11.00 6.33 -18.09
CA GLU A 163 11.32 7.12 -19.29
C GLU A 163 11.74 8.57 -18.96
N LEU A 164 11.14 9.15 -17.92
CA LEU A 164 11.45 10.50 -17.44
C LEU A 164 12.62 10.54 -16.43
N GLY A 165 13.18 9.38 -16.06
CA GLY A 165 14.25 9.28 -15.07
C GLY A 165 13.81 9.68 -13.66
N VAL A 166 12.52 9.53 -13.33
CA VAL A 166 11.95 9.81 -12.02
C VAL A 166 11.93 8.53 -11.18
N PRO A 167 12.70 8.42 -10.08
CA PRO A 167 12.65 7.26 -9.22
C PRO A 167 11.30 7.16 -8.51
N ALA A 168 10.59 6.05 -8.73
CA ALA A 168 9.33 5.73 -8.09
C ALA A 168 9.36 4.32 -7.47
N ALA A 169 8.57 4.11 -6.42
CA ALA A 169 8.36 2.80 -5.80
C ALA A 169 6.88 2.44 -5.87
N LEU A 170 6.57 1.19 -6.22
CA LEU A 170 5.19 0.69 -6.31
C LEU A 170 4.89 -0.26 -5.15
N GLU A 171 3.74 -0.07 -4.51
CA GLU A 171 3.25 -0.90 -3.41
C GLU A 171 1.82 -1.34 -3.70
N ILE A 172 1.50 -2.63 -3.51
CA ILE A 172 0.11 -3.10 -3.58
C ILE A 172 -0.64 -2.65 -2.33
N SER A 173 -1.83 -2.07 -2.52
CA SER A 173 -2.65 -1.60 -1.41
C SER A 173 -3.04 -2.77 -0.51
N ARG A 174 -3.33 -2.45 0.76
CA ARG A 174 -3.71 -3.48 1.74
C ARG A 174 -4.94 -4.30 1.32
N SER A 175 -5.88 -3.73 0.55
CA SER A 175 -7.05 -4.49 0.06
C SER A 175 -6.67 -5.50 -1.03
N GLY A 176 -5.50 -5.37 -1.64
CA GLY A 176 -5.10 -6.13 -2.83
C GLY A 176 -5.85 -5.70 -4.10
N GLN A 177 -6.67 -4.65 -4.01
CA GLN A 177 -7.53 -4.15 -5.09
C GLN A 177 -7.05 -2.81 -5.63
N GLY A 178 -5.78 -2.47 -5.39
CA GLY A 178 -5.18 -1.24 -5.85
C GLY A 178 -3.69 -1.22 -5.61
N ALA A 179 -3.05 -0.11 -5.95
CA ALA A 179 -1.65 0.13 -5.68
C ALA A 179 -1.38 1.61 -5.41
N HIS A 180 -0.29 1.87 -4.67
CA HIS A 180 0.24 3.20 -4.49
C HIS A 180 1.61 3.30 -5.17
N ALA A 181 1.80 4.33 -5.99
CA ALA A 181 3.11 4.73 -6.46
C ALA A 181 3.63 5.91 -5.62
N TRP A 182 4.88 5.78 -5.18
CA TRP A 182 5.55 6.72 -4.29
C TRP A 182 6.75 7.36 -4.98
N VAL A 183 6.81 8.69 -4.98
CA VAL A 183 8.01 9.44 -5.40
C VAL A 183 8.50 10.24 -4.19
N PHE A 184 9.76 10.03 -3.79
CA PHE A 184 10.34 10.67 -2.61
C PHE A 184 11.31 11.79 -3.01
N PHE A 185 11.14 12.98 -2.43
CA PHE A 185 11.98 14.13 -2.69
C PHE A 185 13.12 14.24 -1.66
N ALA A 186 14.31 14.64 -2.13
CA ALA A 186 15.46 14.86 -1.26
C ALA A 186 15.20 16.02 -0.27
N SER A 187 14.62 17.11 -0.76
CA SER A 187 14.23 18.32 -0.04
C SER A 187 12.72 18.55 -0.09
N ARG A 188 12.22 19.54 0.67
CA ARG A 188 10.82 19.96 0.59
C ARG A 188 10.52 20.50 -0.79
N VAL A 189 9.36 20.12 -1.32
CA VAL A 189 8.81 20.63 -2.58
C VAL A 189 7.43 21.20 -2.30
N SER A 190 7.03 22.24 -3.03
CA SER A 190 5.66 22.76 -2.89
C SER A 190 4.64 21.66 -3.23
N ALA A 191 3.57 21.54 -2.46
CA ALA A 191 2.53 20.55 -2.74
C ALA A 191 1.91 20.75 -4.12
N ARG A 192 1.90 21.99 -4.62
CA ARG A 192 1.47 22.33 -5.98
C ARG A 192 2.37 21.69 -7.04
N ASP A 193 3.68 21.82 -6.91
CA ASP A 193 4.61 21.29 -7.92
C ASP A 193 4.69 19.77 -7.83
N SER A 194 4.60 19.19 -6.64
CA SER A 194 4.46 17.74 -6.44
C SER A 194 3.23 17.18 -7.19
N ARG A 195 2.07 17.84 -7.08
CA ARG A 195 0.86 17.44 -7.83
C ARG A 195 1.02 17.63 -9.34
N ARG A 196 1.63 18.74 -9.77
CA ARG A 196 1.90 19.00 -11.20
C ARG A 196 2.81 17.94 -11.81
N LEU A 197 3.83 17.50 -11.07
CA LEU A 197 4.68 16.38 -11.48
C LEU A 197 3.84 15.12 -11.68
N GLY A 198 3.02 14.75 -10.70
CA GLY A 198 2.14 13.58 -10.80
C GLY A 198 1.19 13.65 -12.01
N THR A 199 0.54 14.80 -12.23
CA THR A 199 -0.32 15.01 -13.39
C THR A 199 0.45 14.94 -14.71
N ALA A 200 1.66 15.48 -14.78
CA ALA A 200 2.48 15.43 -15.98
C ALA A 200 2.91 14.00 -16.32
N ILE A 201 3.23 13.19 -15.31
CA ILE A 201 3.56 11.77 -15.50
C ILE A 201 2.33 11.00 -15.98
N MET A 202 1.17 11.17 -15.33
CA MET A 202 -0.08 10.50 -15.73
C MET A 202 -0.59 10.92 -17.11
N GLY A 203 -0.39 12.18 -17.50
CA GLY A 203 -0.84 12.72 -18.78
C GLY A 203 0.14 12.50 -19.95
N SER A 204 1.30 11.87 -19.70
CA SER A 204 2.26 11.58 -20.77
C SER A 204 1.73 10.45 -21.64
N PRO A 205 1.47 10.70 -22.95
CA PRO A 205 1.00 9.64 -23.83
C PRO A 205 2.08 8.56 -23.92
N GLN A 206 1.69 7.29 -23.70
CA GLN A 206 2.56 6.16 -24.03
C GLN A 206 2.98 6.32 -25.49
N LYS A 207 4.26 6.59 -25.74
CA LYS A 207 4.79 6.45 -27.10
C LYS A 207 4.78 4.96 -27.40
N THR A 208 3.74 4.52 -28.08
CA THR A 208 3.71 3.22 -28.76
C THR A 208 4.75 3.24 -29.88
N GLU A 209 6.03 3.07 -29.54
CA GLU A 209 7.05 2.68 -30.50
C GLU A 209 6.90 1.19 -30.83
N ASN A 210 5.78 0.83 -31.46
CA ASN A 210 5.75 -0.36 -32.30
C ASN A 210 6.32 0.02 -33.66
N LYS A 211 7.58 -0.39 -33.84
CA LYS A 211 8.36 -0.40 -35.07
C LYS A 211 7.48 -0.52 -36.32
N ALA A 212 7.60 0.47 -37.19
CA ALA A 212 7.47 0.25 -38.61
C ALA A 212 8.63 -0.65 -39.07
N ARG A 213 8.34 -1.93 -39.33
CA ARG A 213 8.86 -2.83 -40.39
C ARG A 213 8.74 -4.29 -39.96
#